data_AF-A0AB74TT32-F1
#
_entry.id   AF-A0AB74TT32-F1
#
_cell.length_a   1.000
_cell.length_b   1.000
_cell.length_c   1.000
_cell.angle_alpha   90.00
_cell.angle_beta   90.00
_cell.angle_gamma   90.00
#
_symmetry.space_group_name_H-M   'P 1'
#
loop_
_entity.id
_entity.type
_entity.pdbx_description
1 polymer ?
#
loop_
_entity_poly.entity_id
_entity_poly.type
_entity_poly.pdbx_seq_one_letter_code
_entity_poly.pdbx_strand_id
1 'polypeptide(L)'
;MYEQWLREERFYTVILPSAVAIFLVLLMGYFMMRSHVDTRKSAQKFLNYGILGVAGVVVAMGLVGHGRYQHWVEQNKHITPGVRDRQYIFGLEVPYSADAVRNLQESRYLYQHLEALDMYERQPVAKELEAVYLGEINDEHYFARQEGDFYSFRYMGPIEWTDDGSRELVGYAYQLTDQRFEEIGFLNQYDYFLETIRLPKEEQKTYDDSAYNLTERAEKLFGRWIF
;
A
#
# COMPACT_ATOMS: atom_id res chain seq x y z
N MET A 1 -10.48 -9.27 -12.09
CA MET A 1 -9.52 -8.38 -11.44
C MET A 1 -8.10 -8.97 -11.50
N TYR A 2 -7.81 -10.10 -10.85
CA TYR A 2 -6.50 -10.78 -10.89
C TYR A 2 -5.87 -10.97 -12.29
N GLU A 3 -6.58 -11.62 -13.22
CA GLU A 3 -6.10 -11.86 -14.60
C GLU A 3 -5.84 -10.56 -15.39
N GLN A 4 -6.58 -9.52 -15.05
CA GLN A 4 -6.39 -8.20 -15.64
C GLN A 4 -5.10 -7.59 -15.09
N TRP A 5 -4.91 -7.59 -13.77
CA TRP A 5 -3.68 -7.14 -13.12
C TRP A 5 -2.44 -7.79 -13.72
N LEU A 6 -2.41 -9.13 -13.82
CA LEU A 6 -1.27 -9.86 -14.38
C LEU A 6 -0.92 -9.43 -15.81
N ARG A 7 -1.95 -9.20 -16.63
CA ARG A 7 -1.76 -8.79 -18.03
C ARG A 7 -1.20 -7.38 -18.12
N GLU A 8 -1.71 -6.48 -17.29
CA GLU A 8 -1.29 -5.08 -17.23
C GLU A 8 0.12 -4.95 -16.66
N GLU A 9 0.42 -5.64 -15.55
CA GLU A 9 1.75 -5.73 -14.97
C GLU A 9 2.76 -6.29 -15.97
N ARG A 10 2.43 -7.39 -16.66
CA ARG A 10 3.32 -7.97 -17.68
C ARG A 10 3.61 -7.00 -18.83
N PHE A 11 2.65 -6.14 -19.18
CA PHE A 11 2.89 -5.12 -20.19
C PHE A 11 3.99 -4.15 -19.76
N TYR A 12 3.91 -3.61 -18.55
CA TYR A 12 4.85 -2.61 -18.04
C TYR A 12 6.18 -3.19 -17.58
N THR A 13 6.18 -4.42 -17.08
CA THR A 13 7.38 -5.04 -16.49
C THR A 13 8.14 -5.90 -17.50
N VAL A 14 7.49 -6.44 -18.53
CA VAL A 14 8.12 -7.32 -19.52
C VAL A 14 8.01 -6.76 -20.93
N ILE A 15 6.80 -6.62 -21.47
CA ILE A 15 6.58 -6.39 -22.90
C ILE A 15 7.19 -5.06 -23.36
N LEU A 16 6.85 -3.97 -22.67
CA LEU A 16 7.32 -2.63 -23.01
C LEU A 16 8.85 -2.50 -22.81
N PRO A 17 9.43 -2.86 -21.65
CA PRO A 17 10.88 -2.84 -21.47
C PRO A 17 11.64 -3.71 -22.47
N SER A 18 11.15 -4.92 -22.78
CA SER A 18 11.76 -5.80 -23.80
C SER A 18 11.70 -5.19 -25.19
N ALA A 19 10.57 -4.60 -25.59
CA ALA A 19 10.45 -3.93 -26.88
C ALA A 19 11.42 -2.75 -27.01
N VAL A 20 11.57 -1.96 -25.95
CA VAL A 20 12.54 -0.87 -25.89
C VAL A 20 13.98 -1.41 -25.95
N ALA A 21 14.30 -2.46 -25.20
CA ALA A 21 15.63 -3.07 -25.22
C ALA A 21 16.00 -3.62 -26.60
N ILE A 22 15.07 -4.35 -27.26
CA ILE A 22 15.25 -4.85 -28.63
C ILE A 22 15.46 -3.68 -29.59
N PHE A 23 14.66 -2.62 -29.48
CA PHE A 23 14.81 -1.43 -30.30
C PHE A 23 16.19 -0.76 -30.11
N LEU A 24 16.68 -0.65 -28.87
CA LEU A 24 18.02 -0.11 -28.58
C LEU A 24 19.14 -0.96 -29.20
N VAL A 25 19.01 -2.29 -29.16
CA VAL A 25 19.97 -3.20 -29.81
C VAL A 25 19.96 -3.01 -31.34
N LEU A 26 18.76 -2.92 -31.94
CA LEU A 26 18.62 -2.64 -33.37
C LEU A 26 19.21 -1.28 -33.75
N LEU A 27 18.99 -0.27 -32.90
CA LEU A 27 19.53 1.08 -33.09
C LEU A 27 21.06 1.09 -33.02
N MET A 28 21.65 0.35 -32.07
CA MET A 28 23.10 0.18 -31.97
C MET A 28 23.67 -0.50 -33.22
N GLY A 29 23.06 -1.61 -33.66
CA GLY A 29 23.45 -2.29 -34.90
C GLY A 29 23.35 -1.39 -36.14
N TYR A 30 22.30 -0.56 -36.21
CA TYR A 30 22.14 0.45 -37.25
C TYR A 30 23.27 1.48 -37.25
N PHE A 31 23.67 2.01 -36.09
CA PHE A 31 24.79 2.95 -35.99
C PHE A 31 26.13 2.31 -36.37
N MET A 32 26.39 1.08 -35.93
CA MET A 32 27.60 0.34 -36.31
C MET A 32 27.69 0.12 -37.82
N MET A 33 26.62 -0.34 -38.45
CA MET A 33 26.57 -0.53 -39.91
C MET A 33 26.76 0.79 -40.66
N ARG A 34 26.11 1.86 -40.20
CA ARG A 34 26.23 3.18 -40.82
C ARG A 34 27.64 3.77 -40.68
N SER A 35 28.34 3.47 -39.58
CA SER A 35 29.68 3.98 -39.29
C SER A 35 30.80 3.25 -40.04
N HIS A 36 30.65 1.94 -40.27
CA HIS A 36 31.75 1.10 -40.77
C HIS A 36 31.54 0.53 -42.18
N VAL A 37 30.36 0.70 -42.77
CA VAL A 37 30.06 0.13 -44.09
C VAL A 37 29.67 1.24 -45.06
N ASP A 38 30.48 1.42 -46.10
CA ASP A 38 30.14 2.23 -47.29
C ASP A 38 29.00 1.57 -48.06
N THR A 39 27.80 1.72 -47.51
CA THR A 39 26.56 1.16 -48.03
C THR A 39 26.04 2.05 -49.17
N ARG A 40 25.53 1.41 -50.24
CA ARG A 40 24.87 2.13 -51.35
C ARG A 40 23.74 3.02 -50.80
N LYS A 41 23.56 4.22 -51.38
CA LYS A 41 22.53 5.21 -50.96
C LYS A 41 21.10 4.62 -50.88
N SER A 42 20.74 3.64 -51.71
CA SER A 42 19.44 2.97 -51.65
C SER A 42 19.29 2.06 -50.42
N ALA A 43 20.33 1.34 -50.04
CA ALA A 43 20.35 0.50 -48.84
C ALA A 43 20.28 1.35 -47.56
N GLN A 44 20.96 2.51 -47.55
CA GLN A 44 20.86 3.46 -46.43
C GLN A 44 19.44 4.02 -46.25
N LYS A 45 18.75 4.36 -47.35
CA LYS A 45 17.34 4.79 -47.28
C LYS A 45 16.44 3.71 -46.69
N PHE A 46 16.61 2.46 -47.14
CA PHE A 46 15.83 1.34 -46.62
C PHE A 46 16.08 1.10 -45.12
N LEU A 47 17.35 1.14 -44.68
CA LEU A 47 17.72 1.03 -43.26
C LEU A 47 17.10 2.17 -42.42
N ASN A 48 17.12 3.40 -42.92
CA ASN A 48 16.51 4.55 -42.23
C ASN A 48 14.99 4.38 -42.07
N TYR A 49 14.29 3.98 -43.13
CA TYR A 49 12.85 3.74 -43.05
C TYR A 49 12.52 2.54 -42.16
N GLY A 50 13.36 1.51 -42.16
CA GLY A 50 13.24 0.37 -41.26
C GLY A 50 13.33 0.78 -39.80
N ILE A 51 14.39 1.49 -39.40
CA ILE A 51 14.56 1.90 -37.99
C ILE A 51 13.49 2.90 -37.55
N LEU A 52 13.07 3.82 -38.43
CA LEU A 52 11.94 4.72 -38.16
C LEU A 52 10.61 3.98 -38.03
N GLY A 53 10.39 2.95 -38.85
CA GLY A 53 9.21 2.09 -38.76
C GLY A 53 9.16 1.35 -37.43
N VAL A 54 10.27 0.72 -37.02
CA VAL A 54 10.36 0.04 -35.71
C VAL A 54 10.16 1.03 -34.56
N ALA A 55 10.78 2.21 -34.62
CA ALA A 55 10.58 3.26 -33.63
C ALA A 55 9.09 3.65 -33.53
N GLY A 56 8.43 3.85 -34.67
CA GLY A 56 7.01 4.16 -34.75
C GLY A 56 6.14 3.06 -34.12
N VAL A 57 6.45 1.78 -34.38
CA VAL A 57 5.73 0.65 -33.77
C VAL A 57 5.90 0.62 -32.25
N VAL A 58 7.12 0.80 -31.74
CA VAL A 58 7.38 0.80 -30.28
C VAL A 58 6.66 1.96 -29.59
N VAL A 59 6.70 3.17 -30.19
CA VAL A 59 6.00 4.34 -29.66
C VAL A 59 4.49 4.14 -29.71
N ALA A 60 3.93 3.68 -30.83
CA ALA A 60 2.50 3.42 -30.95
C ALA A 60 2.03 2.34 -29.97
N MET A 61 2.78 1.25 -29.82
CA MET A 61 2.51 0.20 -28.83
C MET A 61 2.53 0.77 -27.41
N GLY A 62 3.51 1.60 -27.08
CA GLY A 62 3.61 2.28 -25.78
C GLY A 62 2.41 3.17 -25.50
N LEU A 63 2.02 4.02 -26.45
CA LEU A 63 0.88 4.93 -26.30
C LEU A 63 -0.46 4.19 -26.17
N VAL A 64 -0.71 3.20 -27.05
CA VAL A 64 -1.94 2.40 -27.02
C VAL A 64 -2.01 1.57 -25.75
N GLY A 65 -0.91 0.92 -25.38
CA GLY A 65 -0.84 0.15 -24.14
C GLY A 65 -1.00 1.02 -22.90
N HIS A 66 -0.38 2.21 -22.88
CA HIS A 66 -0.52 3.14 -21.76
C HIS A 66 -1.97 3.62 -21.60
N GLY A 67 -2.63 4.00 -22.69
CA GLY A 67 -4.04 4.37 -22.67
C GLY A 67 -4.96 3.22 -22.26
N ARG A 68 -4.64 1.97 -22.66
CA ARG A 68 -5.44 0.79 -22.32
C ARG A 68 -5.26 0.33 -20.88
N TYR A 69 -4.06 0.46 -20.33
CA TYR A 69 -3.67 -0.07 -19.02
C TYR A 69 -3.42 1.05 -18.01
N GLN A 70 -4.21 2.13 -18.08
CA GLN A 70 -4.14 3.22 -17.11
C GLN A 70 -4.54 2.77 -15.71
N HIS A 71 -5.48 1.83 -15.60
CA HIS A 71 -5.92 1.28 -14.32
C HIS A 71 -4.74 0.74 -13.50
N TRP A 72 -3.89 -0.12 -14.08
CA TRP A 72 -2.67 -0.56 -13.39
C TRP A 72 -1.73 0.58 -13.03
N VAL A 73 -1.54 1.58 -13.88
CA VAL A 73 -0.70 2.75 -13.53
C VAL A 73 -1.28 3.49 -12.32
N GLU A 74 -2.61 3.56 -12.25
CA GLU A 74 -3.30 4.22 -11.17
C GLU A 74 -3.23 3.45 -9.85
N GLN A 75 -3.36 2.14 -9.91
CA GLN A 75 -3.24 1.29 -8.73
C GLN A 75 -1.78 1.15 -8.28
N ASN A 76 -0.85 0.98 -9.23
CA ASN A 76 0.55 0.69 -8.95
C ASN A 76 1.28 1.79 -8.17
N LYS A 77 0.83 3.05 -8.27
CA LYS A 77 1.38 4.16 -7.44
C LYS A 77 1.06 4.02 -5.95
N HIS A 78 0.09 3.19 -5.58
CA HIS A 78 -0.22 2.88 -4.18
C HIS A 78 0.45 1.59 -3.69
N ILE A 79 1.13 0.85 -4.55
CA ILE A 79 1.87 -0.35 -4.17
C ILE A 79 3.16 0.04 -3.46
N THR A 80 3.25 -0.28 -2.18
CA THR A 80 4.43 -0.10 -1.34
C THR A 80 4.89 -1.46 -0.81
N PRO A 81 6.11 -1.57 -0.23
CA PRO A 81 6.52 -2.79 0.45
C PRO A 81 5.59 -3.25 1.57
N GLY A 82 4.79 -2.35 2.15
CA GLY A 82 3.74 -2.71 3.13
C GLY A 82 2.49 -3.35 2.49
N VAL A 83 2.32 -3.21 1.18
CA VAL A 83 1.21 -3.81 0.41
C VAL A 83 1.64 -5.10 -0.27
N ARG A 84 2.85 -5.11 -0.86
CA ARG A 84 3.38 -6.23 -1.64
C ARG A 84 4.84 -6.47 -1.29
N ASP A 85 5.21 -7.71 -0.97
CA ASP A 85 6.55 -8.06 -0.49
C ASP A 85 7.63 -8.09 -1.57
N ARG A 86 7.24 -7.98 -2.84
CA ARG A 86 8.13 -8.01 -4.00
C ARG A 86 7.61 -7.12 -5.13
N GLN A 87 8.50 -6.83 -6.06
CA GLN A 87 8.19 -6.15 -7.32
C GLN A 87 8.70 -6.96 -8.50
N TYR A 88 8.19 -6.66 -9.70
CA TYR A 88 8.61 -7.32 -10.93
C TYR A 88 9.46 -6.38 -11.79
N ILE A 89 10.68 -6.81 -12.12
CA ILE A 89 11.60 -6.06 -12.97
C ILE A 89 12.00 -6.97 -14.14
N PHE A 90 11.69 -6.60 -15.38
CA PHE A 90 11.86 -7.48 -16.54
C PHE A 90 11.15 -8.84 -16.38
N GLY A 91 10.06 -8.88 -15.61
CA GLY A 91 9.31 -10.10 -15.28
C GLY A 91 9.96 -10.99 -14.22
N LEU A 92 11.10 -10.57 -13.66
CA LEU A 92 11.74 -11.26 -12.55
C LEU A 92 11.22 -10.72 -11.23
N GLU A 93 10.92 -11.62 -10.31
CA GLU A 93 10.57 -11.29 -8.94
C GLU A 93 11.79 -10.76 -8.19
N VAL A 94 11.66 -9.54 -7.66
CA VAL A 94 12.67 -8.89 -6.84
C VAL A 94 12.04 -8.60 -5.48
N PRO A 95 12.38 -9.36 -4.43
CA PRO A 95 11.82 -9.17 -3.10
C PRO A 95 12.33 -7.85 -2.48
N TYR A 96 11.48 -7.21 -1.69
CA TYR A 96 11.89 -6.14 -0.79
C TYR A 96 12.59 -6.70 0.44
N SER A 97 13.31 -5.86 1.18
CA SER A 97 13.88 -6.29 2.47
C SER A 97 12.77 -6.51 3.50
N ALA A 98 12.92 -7.53 4.34
CA ALA A 98 11.94 -7.85 5.38
C ALA A 98 11.70 -6.67 6.33
N ASP A 99 12.73 -5.88 6.64
CA ASP A 99 12.60 -4.69 7.48
C ASP A 99 11.78 -3.58 6.80
N ALA A 100 11.92 -3.38 5.49
CA ALA A 100 11.13 -2.39 4.76
C ALA A 100 9.65 -2.80 4.71
N VAL A 101 9.37 -4.09 4.50
CA VAL A 101 8.02 -4.64 4.53
C VAL A 101 7.40 -4.41 5.91
N ARG A 102 8.06 -4.88 6.99
CA ARG A 102 7.56 -4.75 8.36
C ARG A 102 7.31 -3.30 8.77
N ASN A 103 8.28 -2.41 8.54
CA ASN A 103 8.15 -1.00 8.92
C ASN A 103 6.99 -0.29 8.22
N LEU A 104 6.66 -0.69 6.99
CA LEU A 104 5.53 -0.10 6.25
C LEU A 104 4.20 -0.78 6.55
N GLN A 105 4.19 -2.07 6.92
CA GLN A 105 2.99 -2.75 7.41
C GLN A 105 2.47 -2.15 8.73
N GLU A 106 3.39 -1.72 9.60
CA GLU A 106 3.07 -1.09 10.89
C GLU A 106 2.78 0.43 10.76
N SER A 107 2.84 0.98 9.54
CA SER A 107 2.62 2.40 9.31
C SER A 107 1.14 2.78 9.43
N ARG A 108 0.87 3.81 10.24
CA ARG A 108 -0.46 4.45 10.33
C ARG A 108 -1.02 5.00 9.03
N TYR A 109 -0.18 5.21 8.01
CA TYR A 109 -0.61 5.73 6.71
C TYR A 109 -0.88 4.62 5.69
N LEU A 110 -0.63 3.36 6.03
CA LEU A 110 -0.81 2.24 5.10
C LEU A 110 -2.27 2.10 4.64
N TYR A 111 -3.24 2.42 5.50
CA TYR A 111 -4.65 2.35 5.11
C TYR A 111 -4.97 3.19 3.87
N GLN A 112 -4.33 4.35 3.69
CA GLN A 112 -4.55 5.22 2.52
C GLN A 112 -4.12 4.53 1.21
N HIS A 113 -3.09 3.68 1.30
CA HIS A 113 -2.67 2.86 0.17
C HIS A 113 -3.64 1.72 -0.06
N LEU A 114 -4.10 1.04 0.98
CA LEU A 114 -5.03 -0.09 0.88
C LEU A 114 -6.42 0.35 0.38
N GLU A 115 -6.95 1.47 0.85
CA GLU A 115 -8.24 2.02 0.37
C GLU A 115 -8.21 2.44 -1.09
N ALA A 116 -7.05 2.86 -1.60
CA ALA A 116 -6.88 3.25 -2.99
C ALA A 116 -6.75 2.04 -3.94
N LEU A 117 -6.65 0.82 -3.40
CA LEU A 117 -6.40 -0.39 -4.17
C LEU A 117 -7.66 -1.24 -4.30
N ASP A 118 -8.10 -1.49 -5.53
CA ASP A 118 -9.34 -2.22 -5.82
C ASP A 118 -9.27 -3.70 -5.40
N MET A 119 -8.06 -4.21 -5.15
CA MET A 119 -7.85 -5.59 -4.71
C MET A 119 -8.05 -5.77 -3.21
N TYR A 120 -8.22 -4.68 -2.45
CA TYR A 120 -8.47 -4.73 -1.02
C TYR A 120 -9.89 -4.27 -0.69
N GLU A 121 -10.48 -4.92 0.29
CA GLU A 121 -11.76 -4.56 0.86
C GLU A 121 -11.61 -4.25 2.34
N ARG A 122 -12.26 -3.15 2.76
CA ARG A 122 -12.33 -2.73 4.16
C ARG A 122 -13.40 -3.54 4.88
N GLN A 123 -12.99 -4.26 5.93
CA GLN A 123 -13.88 -5.03 6.79
C GLN A 123 -14.00 -4.34 8.16
N PRO A 124 -15.21 -4.00 8.62
CA PRO A 124 -15.39 -3.40 9.94
C PRO A 124 -14.99 -4.39 11.04
N VAL A 125 -14.30 -3.89 12.06
CA VAL A 125 -13.89 -4.67 13.22
C VAL A 125 -14.24 -3.91 14.48
N ALA A 126 -14.95 -4.58 15.38
CA ALA A 126 -15.18 -4.14 16.74
C ALA A 126 -14.61 -5.18 17.70
N LYS A 127 -13.89 -4.74 18.73
CA LYS A 127 -13.36 -5.60 19.79
C LYS A 127 -13.65 -4.98 21.14
N GLU A 128 -13.98 -5.81 22.11
CA GLU A 128 -14.18 -5.37 23.49
C GLU A 128 -12.93 -4.66 24.03
N LEU A 129 -13.16 -3.53 24.68
CA LEU A 129 -12.12 -2.75 25.35
C LEU A 129 -12.05 -3.14 26.82
N GLU A 130 -10.98 -3.82 27.21
CA GLU A 130 -10.74 -4.23 28.60
C GLU A 130 -10.27 -3.09 29.50
N ALA A 131 -9.82 -1.96 28.93
CA ALA A 131 -9.31 -0.83 29.69
C ALA A 131 -10.43 -0.01 30.36
N VAL A 132 -10.13 0.54 31.52
CA VAL A 132 -11.00 1.44 32.28
C VAL A 132 -10.75 2.88 31.84
N TYR A 133 -11.80 3.62 31.53
CA TYR A 133 -11.69 5.03 31.19
C TYR A 133 -11.50 5.90 32.45
N LEU A 134 -10.45 6.73 32.45
CA LEU A 134 -10.07 7.60 33.56
C LEU A 134 -10.59 9.03 33.40
N GLY A 135 -10.89 9.46 32.19
CA GLY A 135 -11.42 10.79 31.90
C GLY A 135 -10.69 11.49 30.75
N GLU A 136 -11.12 12.72 30.47
CA GLU A 136 -10.54 13.59 29.44
C GLU A 136 -9.93 14.85 30.06
N ILE A 137 -8.80 15.29 29.52
CA ILE A 137 -8.26 16.65 29.73
C ILE A 137 -7.53 17.12 28.46
N ASN A 138 -7.79 18.35 28.02
CA ASN A 138 -7.19 18.97 26.83
C ASN A 138 -7.34 18.13 25.53
N ASP A 139 -8.52 17.56 25.28
CA ASP A 139 -8.81 16.67 24.14
C ASP A 139 -7.98 15.36 24.14
N GLU A 140 -7.38 15.02 25.29
CA GLU A 140 -6.66 13.78 25.48
C GLU A 140 -7.48 12.85 26.40
N HIS A 141 -7.71 11.62 25.94
CA HIS A 141 -8.46 10.60 26.65
C HIS A 141 -7.51 9.66 27.39
N TYR A 142 -7.79 9.43 28.68
CA TYR A 142 -6.93 8.66 29.58
C TYR A 142 -7.61 7.36 29.96
N PHE A 143 -6.82 6.29 29.99
CA PHE A 143 -7.28 4.95 30.29
C PHE A 143 -6.27 4.22 31.18
N ALA A 144 -6.74 3.29 32.01
CA ALA A 144 -5.91 2.36 32.78
C ALA A 144 -6.25 0.92 32.40
N ARG A 145 -5.31 0.00 32.59
CA ARG A 145 -5.56 -1.43 32.35
C ARG A 145 -6.61 -2.00 33.31
N GLN A 146 -6.58 -1.56 34.57
CA GLN A 146 -7.55 -1.92 35.60
C GLN A 146 -7.79 -0.73 36.54
N GLU A 147 -8.88 -0.78 37.29
CA GLU A 147 -9.18 0.23 38.31
C GLU A 147 -8.13 0.21 39.43
N GLY A 148 -7.55 1.37 39.72
CA GLY A 148 -6.46 1.51 40.71
C GLY A 148 -5.06 1.14 40.19
N ASP A 149 -4.93 0.83 38.90
CA ASP A 149 -3.63 0.55 38.29
C ASP A 149 -2.86 1.86 38.04
N PHE A 150 -1.55 1.89 38.34
CA PHE A 150 -0.72 3.10 38.19
C PHE A 150 -0.38 3.41 36.73
N TYR A 151 -0.51 2.41 35.85
CA TYR A 151 -0.17 2.49 34.45
C TYR A 151 -1.36 3.00 33.63
N SER A 152 -1.29 4.28 33.29
CA SER A 152 -2.23 4.91 32.37
C SER A 152 -1.62 5.13 30.99
N PHE A 153 -2.46 5.08 29.96
CA PHE A 153 -2.12 5.44 28.60
C PHE A 153 -3.07 6.51 28.08
N ARG A 154 -2.58 7.19 27.04
CA ARG A 154 -3.22 8.35 26.46
C ARG A 154 -3.62 8.09 25.01
N TYR A 155 -4.82 8.50 24.65
CA TYR A 155 -5.38 8.44 23.31
C TYR A 155 -5.84 9.84 22.89
N MET A 156 -5.46 10.27 21.69
CA MET A 156 -5.77 11.61 21.15
C MET A 156 -6.75 11.53 19.95
N GLY A 157 -7.41 10.39 19.77
CA GLY A 157 -8.39 10.21 18.70
C GLY A 157 -9.84 10.33 19.22
N PRO A 158 -10.83 10.13 18.35
CA PRO A 158 -12.22 10.32 18.69
C PRO A 158 -12.76 9.24 19.64
N ILE A 159 -13.65 9.65 20.53
CA ILE A 159 -14.52 8.77 21.33
C ILE A 159 -15.95 8.89 20.83
N GLU A 160 -16.59 7.76 20.56
CA GLU A 160 -18.03 7.67 20.29
C GLU A 160 -18.75 7.28 21.58
N TRP A 161 -19.54 8.22 22.13
CA TRP A 161 -20.30 8.00 23.35
C TRP A 161 -21.66 7.34 23.06
N THR A 162 -21.90 6.15 23.60
CA THR A 162 -23.08 5.33 23.31
C THR A 162 -24.02 5.18 24.52
N ASP A 163 -25.30 4.91 24.26
CA ASP A 163 -26.33 4.66 25.29
C ASP A 163 -26.54 3.16 25.58
N ASP A 164 -25.86 2.28 24.84
CA ASP A 164 -26.05 0.83 24.88
C ASP A 164 -25.12 0.12 25.87
N GLY A 165 -24.27 0.86 26.58
CA GLY A 165 -23.29 0.32 27.52
C GLY A 165 -22.10 -0.38 26.84
N SER A 166 -21.92 -0.24 25.53
CA SER A 166 -20.81 -0.87 24.81
C SER A 166 -19.47 -0.21 25.14
N ARG A 167 -18.44 -1.06 25.28
CA ARG A 167 -17.05 -0.63 25.46
C ARG A 167 -16.19 -1.34 24.42
N GLU A 168 -15.86 -0.66 23.33
CA GLU A 168 -15.26 -1.29 22.15
C GLU A 168 -14.20 -0.43 21.47
N LEU A 169 -13.15 -1.07 20.99
CA LEU A 169 -12.27 -0.54 19.95
C LEU A 169 -12.93 -0.79 18.59
N VAL A 170 -13.20 0.28 17.85
CA VAL A 170 -13.88 0.21 16.55
C VAL A 170 -12.95 0.72 15.46
N GLY A 171 -12.88 -0.04 14.39
CA GLY A 171 -12.15 0.36 13.20
C GLY A 171 -12.29 -0.67 12.11
N TYR A 172 -11.18 -0.97 11.43
CA TYR A 172 -11.23 -1.78 10.23
C TYR A 172 -9.98 -2.61 10.01
N ALA A 173 -10.17 -3.73 9.32
CA ALA A 173 -9.11 -4.53 8.73
C ALA A 173 -9.23 -4.49 7.20
N TYR A 174 -8.12 -4.73 6.50
CA TYR A 174 -8.13 -4.92 5.05
C TYR A 174 -7.89 -6.38 4.72
N GLN A 175 -8.62 -6.87 3.71
CA GLN A 175 -8.44 -8.19 3.15
C GLN A 175 -8.44 -8.13 1.63
N LEU A 176 -7.72 -9.05 1.01
CA LEU A 176 -7.75 -9.23 -0.43
C LEU A 176 -9.12 -9.73 -0.86
N THR A 177 -9.67 -9.07 -1.87
CA THR A 177 -10.90 -9.46 -2.58
C THR A 177 -10.74 -10.80 -3.31
N ASP A 178 -9.51 -11.19 -3.63
CA ASP A 178 -9.14 -12.41 -4.34
C ASP A 178 -7.81 -12.94 -3.80
N GLN A 179 -7.83 -14.09 -3.12
CA GLN A 179 -6.66 -14.66 -2.44
C GLN A 179 -5.51 -15.00 -3.40
N ARG A 180 -5.77 -15.13 -4.70
CA ARG A 180 -4.72 -15.39 -5.69
C ARG A 180 -3.69 -14.27 -5.78
N PHE A 181 -4.02 -13.06 -5.32
CA PHE A 181 -3.05 -11.97 -5.20
C PHE A 181 -1.91 -12.29 -4.24
N GLU A 182 -2.11 -13.15 -3.24
CA GLU A 182 -1.03 -13.60 -2.35
C GLU A 182 0.06 -14.35 -3.12
N GLU A 183 -0.30 -15.09 -4.17
CA GLU A 183 0.64 -15.86 -4.99
C GLU A 183 1.65 -14.97 -5.72
N ILE A 184 1.32 -13.70 -5.95
CA ILE A 184 2.19 -12.70 -6.58
C ILE A 184 2.74 -11.68 -5.59
N GLY A 185 2.67 -11.99 -4.29
CA GLY A 185 3.33 -11.27 -3.20
C GLY A 185 2.50 -10.22 -2.49
N PHE A 186 1.19 -10.10 -2.79
CA PHE A 186 0.33 -9.19 -2.03
C PHE A 186 0.07 -9.73 -0.63
N LEU A 187 0.10 -8.84 0.35
CA LEU A 187 -0.07 -9.21 1.74
C LEU A 187 -1.56 -9.19 2.08
N ASN A 188 -2.03 -10.18 2.85
CA ASN A 188 -3.44 -10.30 3.25
C ASN A 188 -3.63 -10.23 4.78
N GLN A 189 -2.54 -10.15 5.52
CA GLN A 189 -2.57 -10.08 6.98
C GLN A 189 -2.10 -8.71 7.41
N TYR A 190 -3.06 -7.88 7.81
CA TYR A 190 -2.82 -6.57 8.39
C TYR A 190 -3.25 -6.55 9.84
N ASP A 191 -2.64 -5.62 10.57
CA ASP A 191 -3.14 -5.18 11.86
C ASP A 191 -4.41 -4.32 11.67
N TYR A 192 -5.14 -4.14 12.76
CA TYR A 192 -6.40 -3.39 12.74
C TYR A 192 -6.10 -1.89 12.78
N PHE A 193 -6.74 -1.11 11.94
CA PHE A 193 -6.64 0.34 11.96
C PHE A 193 -7.74 0.88 12.85
N LEU A 194 -7.38 1.60 13.91
CA LEU A 194 -8.35 2.17 14.83
C LEU A 194 -9.03 3.39 14.18
N GLU A 195 -10.35 3.46 14.28
CA GLU A 195 -11.14 4.60 13.83
C GLU A 195 -11.66 5.41 15.02
N THR A 196 -12.23 4.72 16.01
CA THR A 196 -12.81 5.34 17.20
C THR A 196 -12.83 4.35 18.37
N ILE A 197 -12.98 4.86 19.58
CA ILE A 197 -13.29 4.04 20.76
C ILE A 197 -14.72 4.33 21.17
N ARG A 198 -15.54 3.29 21.31
CA ARG A 198 -16.89 3.38 21.86
C ARG A 198 -16.88 3.21 23.36
N LEU A 199 -17.49 4.16 24.06
CA LEU A 199 -17.63 4.13 25.51
C LEU A 199 -19.07 4.47 25.92
N PRO A 200 -19.57 3.92 27.04
CA PRO A 200 -20.86 4.30 27.59
C PRO A 200 -20.87 5.77 28.01
N LYS A 201 -21.96 6.50 27.74
CA LYS A 201 -22.12 7.91 28.15
C LYS A 201 -21.98 8.12 29.65
N GLU A 202 -22.32 7.11 30.47
CA GLU A 202 -22.20 7.20 31.92
C GLU A 202 -20.74 7.29 32.39
N GLU A 203 -19.77 6.89 31.55
CA GLU A 203 -18.35 6.98 31.86
C GLU A 203 -17.75 8.36 31.54
N GLN A 204 -18.49 9.25 30.87
CA GLN A 204 -18.01 10.56 30.49
C GLN A 204 -17.69 11.40 31.73
N LYS A 205 -16.41 11.69 31.94
CA LYS A 205 -15.89 12.43 33.09
C LYS A 205 -14.60 13.17 32.75
N THR A 206 -14.34 14.26 33.47
CA THR A 206 -13.04 14.95 33.40
C THR A 206 -11.99 14.14 34.15
N TYR A 207 -10.79 14.08 33.58
CA TYR A 207 -9.66 13.38 34.21
C TYR A 207 -9.21 14.14 35.48
N ASP A 208 -9.09 13.41 36.59
CA ASP A 208 -8.54 13.92 37.84
C ASP A 208 -7.05 13.54 37.93
N ASP A 209 -6.19 14.56 37.78
CA ASP A 209 -4.73 14.43 37.70
C ASP A 209 -4.07 14.05 39.04
N SER A 210 -4.86 13.94 40.12
CA SER A 210 -4.33 13.67 41.46
C SER A 210 -3.90 12.20 41.70
N ALA A 211 -4.15 11.28 40.76
CA ALA A 211 -4.12 9.84 41.03
C ALA A 211 -3.17 8.97 40.17
N TYR A 212 -2.63 9.40 39.02
CA TYR A 212 -1.91 8.47 38.13
C TYR A 212 -0.63 9.04 37.51
N ASN A 213 0.44 8.23 37.53
CA ASN A 213 1.71 8.54 36.87
C ASN A 213 1.75 7.91 35.46
N LEU A 214 1.62 8.74 34.43
CA LEU A 214 1.71 8.32 33.02
C LEU A 214 2.99 7.53 32.77
N THR A 215 2.85 6.29 32.31
CA THR A 215 3.99 5.37 32.20
C THR A 215 4.11 4.65 30.86
N GLU A 216 3.04 4.53 30.05
CA GLU A 216 3.10 3.81 28.77
C GLU A 216 2.32 4.47 27.60
N ARG A 217 2.79 4.25 26.37
CA ARG A 217 2.09 4.63 25.14
C ARG A 217 1.03 3.57 24.77
N ALA A 218 -0.14 4.02 24.31
CA ALA A 218 -1.30 3.18 23.95
C ALA A 218 -0.95 2.00 23.01
N GLU A 219 -0.02 2.19 22.08
CA GLU A 219 0.46 1.19 21.11
C GLU A 219 0.86 -0.15 21.75
N LYS A 220 1.40 -0.14 22.99
CA LYS A 220 1.80 -1.38 23.68
C LYS A 220 0.64 -2.16 24.31
N LEU A 221 -0.47 -1.49 24.62
CA LEU A 221 -1.57 -2.09 25.38
C LEU A 221 -2.63 -2.71 24.48
N PHE A 222 -2.76 -2.20 23.27
CA PHE A 222 -3.79 -2.65 22.33
C PHE A 222 -3.30 -3.70 21.31
N GLY A 223 -2.04 -4.14 21.40
CA GLY A 223 -1.54 -5.24 20.57
C GLY A 223 -1.52 -4.88 19.08
N ARG A 224 -2.37 -5.56 18.28
CA ARG A 224 -2.41 -5.45 16.80
C ARG A 224 -3.23 -4.26 16.30
N TRP A 225 -3.35 -3.17 17.06
CA TRP A 225 -4.07 -1.96 16.62
C TRP A 225 -3.07 -0.86 16.24
N ILE A 226 -3.25 -0.28 15.06
CA ILE A 226 -2.48 0.85 14.53
C ILE A 226 -3.25 2.14 14.84
N PHE A 227 -2.54 3.13 15.41
CA PHE A 227 -3.04 4.42 15.90
C PHE A 227 -2.56 5.60 15.05
#